data_AF-A0A1Q9SN04-F1
#
_entry.id   AF-A0A1Q9SN04-F1
#
_cell.length_a   1.000
_cell.length_b   1.000
_cell.length_c   1.000
_cell.angle_alpha   90.00
_cell.angle_beta   90.00
_cell.angle_gamma   90.00
#
_symmetry.space_group_name_H-M   'P 1'
#
loop_
_entity.id
_entity.type
_entity.pdbx_description
1 polymer ?
#
loop_
_entity_poly.entity_id
_entity_poly.type
_entity_poly.pdbx_seq_one_letter_code
_entity_poly.pdbx_strand_id
1 'polypeptide(L)'
;MAPSGAQARFRANLAALRVLRALQAEERAVTETERVTLARWGSWGASGVAEVFDESRTEYEVERAELRELLDEAEYTAARRTVINAHYTDPAIATEVWGA
;
A
#
# COMPACT_ATOMS: atom_id res chain seq x y z
N MET A 1 0.86 20.02 13.72
CA MET A 1 -0.28 19.08 13.63
C MET A 1 0.28 17.70 13.35
N ALA A 2 -0.05 16.70 14.17
CA ALA A 2 0.42 15.34 13.93
C ALA A 2 -0.25 14.80 12.66
N PRO A 3 0.46 14.02 11.82
CA PRO A 3 -0.13 13.41 10.63
C PRO A 3 -1.42 12.67 11.03
N SER A 4 -2.51 12.90 10.29
CA SER A 4 -3.78 12.21 10.55
C SER A 4 -3.55 10.71 10.50
N GLY A 5 -4.37 9.93 11.21
CA GLY A 5 -4.27 8.47 11.19
C GLY A 5 -4.31 7.88 9.77
N ALA A 6 -4.91 8.61 8.81
CA ALA A 6 -4.91 8.30 7.40
C ALA A 6 -3.51 8.35 6.75
N GLN A 7 -2.77 9.45 6.94
CA GLN A 7 -1.43 9.59 6.37
C GLN A 7 -0.46 8.55 6.96
N ALA A 8 -0.59 8.24 8.26
CA ALA A 8 0.20 7.18 8.89
C ALA A 8 -0.10 5.79 8.30
N ARG A 9 -1.38 5.47 8.09
CA ARG A 9 -1.81 4.21 7.44
C ARG A 9 -1.34 4.14 5.99
N PHE A 10 -1.45 5.23 5.25
CA PHE A 10 -0.97 5.28 3.87
C PHE A 10 0.55 5.05 3.77
N ARG A 11 1.34 5.70 4.64
CA ARG A 11 2.79 5.45 4.70
C ARG A 11 3.11 4.00 5.05
N ALA A 12 2.32 3.35 5.91
CA ALA A 12 2.48 1.93 6.20
C ALA A 12 2.22 1.07 4.95
N ASN A 13 1.19 1.40 4.17
CA ASN A 13 0.90 0.72 2.90
C ASN A 13 2.03 0.91 1.87
N LEU A 14 2.55 2.12 1.72
CA LEU A 14 3.71 2.37 0.84
C LEU A 14 4.93 1.57 1.27
N ALA A 15 5.23 1.50 2.56
CA ALA A 15 6.35 0.71 3.08
C ALA A 15 6.18 -0.78 2.76
N ALA A 16 4.98 -1.32 2.94
CA ALA A 16 4.68 -2.70 2.59
C ALA A 16 4.78 -2.96 1.07
N LEU A 17 4.30 -2.05 0.21
CA LEU A 17 4.46 -2.16 -1.24
C LEU A 17 5.93 -2.15 -1.67
N ARG A 18 6.76 -1.27 -1.09
CA ARG A 18 8.21 -1.25 -1.36
C ARG A 18 8.86 -2.58 -1.04
N VAL A 19 8.56 -3.13 0.13
CA VAL A 19 9.06 -4.45 0.54
C VAL A 19 8.60 -5.52 -0.44
N LEU A 20 7.32 -5.53 -0.81
CA LEU A 20 6.79 -6.48 -1.80
C LEU A 20 7.54 -6.39 -3.13
N ARG A 21 7.74 -5.19 -3.67
CA ARG A 21 8.44 -5.01 -4.95
C ARG A 21 9.89 -5.47 -4.89
N ALA A 22 10.58 -5.20 -3.77
CA ALA A 22 11.93 -5.69 -3.55
C ALA A 22 11.96 -7.23 -3.54
N LEU A 23 11.04 -7.88 -2.82
CA LEU A 23 10.94 -9.34 -2.76
C LEU A 23 10.63 -9.96 -4.12
N GLN A 24 9.73 -9.35 -4.90
CA GLN A 24 9.39 -9.78 -6.26
C GLN A 24 10.58 -9.64 -7.22
N ALA A 25 11.35 -8.56 -7.11
CA ALA A 25 12.51 -8.32 -7.95
C ALA A 25 13.72 -9.20 -7.58
N GLU A 26 13.88 -9.51 -6.28
CA GLU A 26 15.01 -10.29 -5.76
C GLU A 26 14.72 -11.80 -5.68
N GLU A 27 13.46 -12.22 -5.93
CA GLU A 27 13.01 -13.62 -5.90
C GLU A 27 13.44 -14.37 -4.62
N ARG A 28 13.34 -13.70 -3.47
CA ARG A 28 13.81 -14.23 -2.17
C ARG A 28 12.72 -14.31 -1.12
N ALA A 29 13.00 -15.07 -0.07
CA ALA A 29 12.13 -15.17 1.08
C ALA A 29 12.04 -13.86 1.89
N VAL A 30 10.88 -13.64 2.49
CA VAL A 30 10.61 -12.58 3.47
C VAL A 30 11.43 -12.78 4.75
N THR A 31 12.15 -11.74 5.16
CA THR A 31 12.77 -11.66 6.48
C THR A 31 11.75 -11.32 7.57
N GLU A 32 12.06 -11.56 8.84
CA GLU A 32 11.17 -11.22 9.96
C GLU A 32 10.80 -9.73 9.99
N THR A 33 11.77 -8.85 9.78
CA THR A 33 11.56 -7.38 9.74
C THR A 33 10.62 -6.98 8.61
N GLU A 34 10.76 -7.61 7.45
CA GLU A 34 9.90 -7.39 6.29
C GLU A 34 8.50 -7.93 6.52
N ARG A 35 8.36 -9.08 7.17
CA ARG A 35 7.05 -9.63 7.56
C ARG A 35 6.30 -8.68 8.48
N VAL A 36 6.98 -8.09 9.47
CA VAL A 36 6.40 -7.06 10.34
C VAL A 36 5.96 -5.83 9.54
N THR A 37 6.71 -5.47 8.48
CA THR A 37 6.36 -4.34 7.62
C THR A 37 5.14 -4.65 6.76
N LEU A 38 5.10 -5.84 6.14
CA LEU A 38 3.96 -6.34 5.37
C LEU A 38 2.71 -6.49 6.24
N ALA A 39 2.84 -6.92 7.49
CA ALA A 39 1.73 -7.06 8.44
C ALA A 39 1.08 -5.73 8.83
N ARG A 40 1.73 -4.58 8.57
CA ARG A 40 1.16 -3.24 8.76
C ARG A 40 0.28 -2.80 7.59
N TRP A 41 0.22 -3.58 6.52
CA TRP A 41 -0.68 -3.32 5.40
C TRP A 41 -2.13 -3.22 5.86
N GLY A 42 -2.78 -2.12 5.47
CA GLY A 42 -4.20 -1.89 5.69
C GLY A 42 -4.94 -1.70 4.37
N SER A 43 -6.24 -1.95 4.37
CA SER A 43 -7.09 -1.73 3.20
C SER A 43 -7.10 -0.27 2.74
N TRP A 44 -7.13 -0.04 1.43
CA TRP A 44 -7.31 1.29 0.82
C TRP A 44 -8.62 1.97 1.22
N GLY A 45 -9.65 1.20 1.58
CA GLY A 45 -10.93 1.69 2.07
C GLY A 45 -10.93 2.11 3.55
N ALA A 46 -9.80 1.95 4.26
CA ALA A 46 -9.69 2.43 5.64
C ALA A 46 -9.89 3.96 5.69
N SER A 47 -10.60 4.44 6.72
CA SER A 47 -10.98 5.85 6.86
C SER A 47 -9.80 6.80 6.60
N GLY A 48 -9.96 7.63 5.57
CA GLY A 48 -9.02 8.65 5.14
C GLY A 48 -7.86 8.17 4.24
N VAL A 49 -7.64 6.86 4.08
CA VAL A 49 -6.61 6.34 3.16
C VAL A 49 -7.02 6.55 1.70
N ALA A 50 -8.32 6.41 1.43
CA ALA A 50 -8.92 6.70 0.12
C ALA A 50 -8.69 8.14 -0.38
N GLU A 51 -8.48 9.09 0.53
CA GLU A 51 -8.29 10.51 0.21
C GLU A 51 -7.01 10.76 -0.62
N VAL A 52 -6.04 9.84 -0.57
CA VAL A 52 -4.82 9.91 -1.41
C VAL A 52 -5.12 9.84 -2.91
N PHE A 53 -6.24 9.20 -3.28
CA PHE A 53 -6.68 9.09 -4.66
C PHE A 53 -7.48 10.33 -5.13
N ASP A 54 -7.79 11.27 -4.23
CA ASP A 54 -8.40 12.55 -4.58
C ASP A 54 -7.32 13.50 -5.13
N GLU A 55 -7.33 13.71 -6.45
CA GLU A 55 -6.37 14.58 -7.15
C GLU A 55 -6.52 16.06 -6.76
N SER A 56 -7.66 16.48 -6.17
CA SER A 56 -7.83 17.85 -5.68
C SER A 56 -7.10 18.12 -4.37
N ARG A 57 -6.70 17.06 -3.65
CA ARG A 57 -6.00 17.13 -2.37
C ARG A 57 -4.50 17.14 -2.61
N THR A 58 -3.91 18.32 -2.49
CA THR A 58 -2.48 18.56 -2.74
C THR A 58 -1.59 18.05 -1.60
N GLU A 59 -2.14 17.88 -0.39
CA GLU A 59 -1.41 17.32 0.74
C GLU A 59 -1.00 15.85 0.56
N TYR A 60 -1.56 15.19 -0.46
CA TYR A 60 -1.27 13.81 -0.85
C TYR A 60 -0.52 13.71 -2.19
N GLU A 61 -0.06 14.83 -2.75
CA GLU A 61 0.60 14.83 -4.06
C GLU A 61 1.87 13.96 -4.08
N VAL A 62 2.71 14.10 -3.05
CA VAL A 62 3.96 13.32 -2.91
C VAL A 62 3.63 11.84 -2.73
N GLU A 63 2.75 11.54 -1.78
CA GLU A 63 2.23 10.20 -1.52
C GLU A 63 1.67 9.50 -2.77
N ARG A 64 0.92 10.25 -3.58
CA ARG A 64 0.31 9.76 -4.82
C ARG A 64 1.35 9.55 -5.93
N ALA A 65 2.35 10.42 -6.02
CA ALA A 65 3.46 10.24 -6.95
C ALA A 65 4.23 8.95 -6.63
N GLU A 66 4.59 8.73 -5.35
CA GLU A 66 5.23 7.50 -4.90
C GLU A 66 4.38 6.25 -5.21
N LEU A 67 3.06 6.33 -5.03
CA LEU A 67 2.17 5.21 -5.34
C LEU A 67 2.19 4.86 -6.84
N ARG A 68 2.27 5.86 -7.72
CA ARG A 68 2.38 5.67 -9.18
C ARG A 68 3.74 5.13 -9.62
N GLU A 69 4.79 5.27 -8.81
CA GLU A 69 6.07 4.62 -9.06
C GLU A 69 6.08 3.15 -8.64
N LEU A 70 5.30 2.80 -7.62
CA LEU A 70 5.23 1.44 -7.07
C LEU A 70 4.17 0.57 -7.73
N LEU A 71 3.13 1.17 -8.31
CA LEU A 71 2.04 0.48 -8.99
C LEU A 71 2.09 0.81 -10.48
N ASP A 72 1.85 -0.18 -11.33
CA ASP A 72 1.55 0.10 -12.73
C ASP A 72 0.18 0.78 -12.87
N GLU A 73 -0.13 1.32 -14.05
CA GLU A 73 -1.39 2.05 -14.28
C GLU A 73 -2.64 1.18 -14.06
N ALA A 74 -2.55 -0.14 -14.28
CA ALA A 74 -3.67 -1.05 -14.09
C ALA A 74 -3.90 -1.32 -12.58
N GLU A 75 -2.85 -1.57 -11.83
CA GLU A 75 -2.85 -1.72 -10.37
C GLU A 75 -3.26 -0.42 -9.68
N TYR A 76 -2.78 0.74 -10.13
CA TYR A 76 -3.18 2.04 -9.61
C TYR A 76 -4.67 2.29 -9.85
N THR A 77 -5.15 2.01 -11.06
CA THR A 77 -6.58 2.10 -11.41
C THR A 77 -7.42 1.12 -10.58
N ALA A 78 -6.93 -0.11 -10.37
CA ALA A 78 -7.58 -1.10 -9.53
C ALA A 78 -7.64 -0.66 -8.06
N ALA A 79 -6.55 -0.16 -7.49
CA ALA A 79 -6.48 0.37 -6.14
C ALA A 79 -7.48 1.52 -5.95
N ARG A 80 -7.50 2.48 -6.89
CA ARG A 80 -8.46 3.60 -6.89
C ARG A 80 -9.92 3.13 -6.99
N ARG A 81 -10.22 2.09 -7.77
CA ARG A 81 -11.57 1.53 -7.92
C ARG A 81 -12.01 0.67 -6.72
N THR A 82 -11.07 -0.04 -6.10
CA THR A 82 -11.32 -0.96 -4.97
C THR A 82 -11.36 -0.27 -3.60
N VAL A 83 -11.15 1.05 -3.55
CA VAL A 83 -11.62 1.90 -2.44
C VAL A 83 -13.10 1.63 -2.11
N ILE A 84 -13.90 1.19 -3.09
CA ILE A 84 -15.32 0.81 -2.92
C ILE A 84 -15.52 -0.65 -2.44
N ASN A 85 -14.53 -1.53 -2.56
CA ASN A 85 -14.60 -2.95 -2.19
C ASN A 85 -13.39 -3.35 -1.34
N ALA A 86 -13.32 -2.81 -0.12
CA ALA A 86 -12.18 -2.64 0.77
C ALA A 86 -11.35 -3.89 1.19
N HIS A 87 -10.89 -4.73 0.26
CA HIS A 87 -9.82 -5.72 0.47
C HIS A 87 -9.02 -5.92 -0.83
N TYR A 88 -8.13 -4.97 -1.18
CA TYR A 88 -7.02 -5.30 -2.08
C TYR A 88 -5.86 -5.80 -1.22
N THR A 89 -5.83 -7.10 -0.97
CA THR A 89 -4.61 -7.77 -0.54
C THR A 89 -4.02 -8.35 -1.80
N ASP A 90 -2.87 -7.82 -2.24
CA ASP A 90 -2.14 -8.42 -3.34
C ASP A 90 -1.95 -9.92 -3.02
N PRO A 91 -2.29 -10.86 -3.92
CA PRO A 91 -2.15 -12.29 -3.65
C PRO A 91 -0.74 -12.67 -3.21
N ALA A 92 0.29 -11.95 -3.66
CA ALA A 92 1.65 -12.12 -3.19
C ALA A 92 1.79 -11.69 -1.73
N ILE A 93 1.27 -10.53 -1.32
CA ILE A 93 1.24 -10.14 0.11
C ILE A 93 0.46 -11.15 0.95
N ALA A 94 -0.70 -11.62 0.47
CA ALA A 94 -1.47 -12.63 1.20
C ALA A 94 -0.68 -13.93 1.37
N THR A 95 0.01 -14.39 0.32
CA THR A 95 0.84 -15.59 0.36
C THR A 95 2.04 -15.41 1.29
N GLU A 96 2.69 -14.25 1.27
CA GLU A 96 3.85 -13.97 2.14
C GLU A 96 3.47 -13.75 3.62
N VAL A 97 2.27 -13.23 3.90
CA VAL A 97 1.80 -13.01 5.28
C VAL A 97 1.21 -14.28 5.89
N TRP A 98 0.52 -15.11 5.11
CA TRP A 98 -0.18 -16.32 5.58
C TRP A 98 0.52 -17.64 5.25
N GLY A 99 1.60 -17.60 4.48
CA GLY A 99 2.45 -18.76 4.16
C GLY A 99 3.45 -19.05 5.27
N ALA A 100 2.99 -19.76 6.30
CA ALA A 100 3.80 -20.49 7.26
C ALA A 100 3.31 -21.94 7.35
#